data_AF-A0AAJ6QUU1-F1
#
_entry.id   AF-A0AAJ6QUU1-F1
#
_cell.length_a   1.000
_cell.length_b   1.000
_cell.length_c   1.000
_cell.angle_alpha   90.00
_cell.angle_beta   90.00
_cell.angle_gamma   90.00
#
_symmetry.space_group_name_H-M   'P 1'
#
loop_
_entity.id
_entity.type
_entity.pdbx_description
1 polymer ?
#
loop_
_entity_poly.entity_id
_entity_poly.type
_entity_poly.pdbx_seq_one_letter_code
_entity_poly.pdbx_strand_id
1 'polypeptide(L)'
;MDIRRMETQEKVDLSRKYFLGGCFFLPFLWAVNAVWFFKDAFAKESFPGQNKIRSNVVKSAIGAGIWLIVLITWNVIFQIKRPQWGEFGDRLSAIIPRGIA
;
A
#
# COMPACT_ATOMS: atom_id res chain seq x y z
N MET A 1 16.55 0.21 12.69
CA MET A 1 16.00 -0.25 13.99
C MET A 1 15.73 -1.74 13.90
N ASP A 2 16.25 -2.54 14.83
CA ASP A 2 15.99 -3.98 14.87
C ASP A 2 14.65 -4.26 15.57
N ILE A 3 13.60 -4.42 14.77
CA ILE A 3 12.23 -4.76 15.20
C ILE A 3 12.13 -6.06 16.01
N ARG A 4 13.16 -6.93 16.01
CA ARG A 4 13.13 -8.16 16.82
C ARG A 4 13.33 -7.86 18.31
N ARG A 5 13.93 -6.73 18.65
CA ARG A 5 14.22 -6.28 20.03
C ARG A 5 13.13 -5.38 20.63
N MET A 6 12.12 -5.00 19.87
CA MET A 6 11.04 -4.14 20.36
C MET A 6 10.04 -4.90 21.23
N GLU A 7 9.52 -4.21 22.25
CA GLU A 7 8.45 -4.74 23.08
C GLU A 7 7.17 -4.99 22.27
N THR A 8 6.38 -5.95 22.73
CA THR A 8 5.15 -6.39 22.06
C THR A 8 4.16 -5.24 21.87
N GLN A 9 4.07 -4.29 22.81
CA GLN A 9 3.21 -3.11 22.69
C GLN A 9 3.72 -2.10 21.66
N GLU A 10 5.03 -1.85 21.60
CA GLU A 10 5.62 -0.92 20.63
C GLU A 10 5.38 -1.40 19.18
N LYS A 11 5.40 -2.72 18.95
CA LYS A 11 5.05 -3.31 17.65
C LYS A 11 3.61 -3.03 17.25
N VAL A 12 2.67 -3.05 18.20
CA VAL A 12 1.25 -2.73 17.95
C VAL A 12 1.10 -1.27 17.56
N ASP A 13 1.77 -0.37 18.26
CA ASP A 13 1.70 1.07 17.99
C ASP A 13 2.37 1.44 16.66
N LEU A 14 3.48 0.78 16.32
CA LEU A 14 4.09 0.93 14.99
C LEU A 14 3.11 0.46 13.90
N SER A 15 2.57 -0.76 14.02
CA SER A 15 1.58 -1.32 13.09
C SER A 15 0.40 -0.36 12.85
N ARG A 16 -0.09 0.28 13.92
CA ARG A 16 -1.17 1.27 13.85
C ARG A 16 -0.75 2.55 13.14
N LYS A 17 0.44 3.07 13.40
CA LYS A 17 0.99 4.26 12.72
C LYS A 17 1.19 4.02 11.23
N TYR A 18 1.72 2.87 10.84
CA TYR A 18 1.89 2.51 9.44
C TYR A 18 0.55 2.29 8.72
N PHE A 19 -0.44 1.70 9.40
CA PHE A 19 -1.80 1.61 8.87
C PHE A 19 -2.42 3.01 8.65
N LEU A 20 -2.31 3.89 9.64
CA LEU A 20 -2.84 5.26 9.55
C LEU A 20 -2.10 6.10 8.49
N GLY A 21 -0.78 5.93 8.39
CA GLY A 21 0.02 6.58 7.34
C GLY A 21 -0.38 6.14 5.93
N GLY A 22 -0.77 4.87 5.75
CA GLY A 22 -1.20 4.38 4.45
C GLY A 22 -2.57 4.93 4.00
N CYS A 23 -3.42 5.37 4.95
CA CYS A 23 -4.62 6.13 4.62
C CYS A 23 -4.32 7.47 3.93
N PHE A 24 -3.09 7.96 3.98
CA PHE A 24 -2.68 9.21 3.33
C PHE A 24 -2.26 9.01 1.86
N PHE A 25 -2.92 8.08 1.14
CA PHE A 25 -2.62 7.72 -0.27
C PHE A 25 -1.24 7.08 -0.47
N LEU A 26 -0.71 6.37 0.54
CA LEU A 26 0.57 5.65 0.44
C LEU A 26 0.34 4.12 0.42
N PRO A 27 -0.06 3.53 -0.72
CA PRO A 27 -0.29 2.10 -0.81
C PRO A 27 0.99 1.27 -0.60
N PHE A 28 2.15 1.82 -0.95
CA PHE A 28 3.43 1.19 -0.68
C PHE A 28 3.69 1.03 0.83
N LEU A 29 3.24 1.99 1.65
CA LEU A 29 3.38 1.92 3.11
C LEU A 29 2.52 0.78 3.69
N TRP A 30 1.31 0.56 3.18
CA TRP A 30 0.49 -0.59 3.54
C TRP A 30 1.11 -1.92 3.13
N ALA A 31 1.74 -2.00 1.96
CA ALA A 31 2.45 -3.20 1.52
C ALA A 31 3.65 -3.53 2.43
N VAL A 32 4.47 -2.52 2.76
CA VAL A 32 5.58 -2.69 3.71
C VAL A 32 5.07 -3.11 5.09
N ASN A 33 4.02 -2.46 5.60
CA ASN A 33 3.39 -2.85 6.87
C ASN A 33 2.93 -4.31 6.84
N ALA A 34 2.30 -4.73 5.74
CA ALA A 34 1.83 -6.10 5.60
C ALA A 34 2.99 -7.10 5.60
N VAL A 35 3.99 -6.93 4.75
CA VAL A 35 5.13 -7.87 4.62
C VAL A 35 5.97 -7.91 5.90
N TRP A 36 6.20 -6.77 6.53
CA TRP A 36 7.10 -6.68 7.68
C TRP A 36 6.48 -7.30 8.93
N PHE A 37 5.19 -7.04 9.17
CA PHE A 37 4.46 -7.61 10.31
C PHE A 37 3.83 -8.97 10.01
N PHE A 38 3.83 -9.47 8.75
CA PHE A 38 3.34 -10.81 8.42
C PHE A 38 4.07 -11.90 9.20
N LYS A 39 5.40 -11.79 9.33
CA LYS A 39 6.20 -12.72 10.12
C LYS A 39 5.84 -12.69 11.61
N ASP A 40 5.67 -11.51 12.20
CA ASP A 40 5.25 -11.39 13.61
C ASP A 40 3.79 -11.83 13.82
N ALA A 41 2.92 -11.68 12.82
CA ALA A 41 1.51 -12.04 12.90
C ALA A 41 1.22 -13.53 12.68
N PHE A 42 2.03 -14.23 11.88
CA PHE A 42 1.77 -15.62 11.47
C PHE A 42 2.88 -16.62 11.83
N ALA A 43 4.14 -16.18 12.03
CA ALA A 43 5.27 -17.08 12.26
C ALA A 43 5.78 -17.10 13.71
N LYS A 44 5.26 -16.24 14.60
CA LYS A 44 5.68 -16.17 16.01
C LYS A 44 4.60 -16.74 16.94
N GLU A 45 5.02 -17.44 18.00
CA GLU A 45 4.13 -17.99 19.03
C GLU A 45 3.25 -16.92 19.68
N SER A 46 2.03 -17.32 20.05
CA SER A 46 0.93 -16.45 20.48
C SER A 46 1.33 -15.52 21.63
N PHE A 47 1.26 -14.21 21.39
CA PHE A 47 1.51 -13.17 22.38
C PHE A 47 0.25 -12.34 22.65
N PRO A 48 0.07 -11.82 23.88
CA PRO A 48 -1.05 -10.94 24.20
C PRO A 48 -1.03 -9.71 23.27
N GLY A 49 -2.04 -9.60 22.39
CA GLY A 49 -2.16 -8.52 21.39
C GLY A 49 -1.96 -8.92 19.92
N GLN A 50 -1.53 -10.15 19.64
CA GLN A 50 -1.30 -10.64 18.27
C GLN A 50 -2.55 -10.54 17.36
N ASN A 51 -3.74 -10.80 17.91
CA ASN A 51 -4.99 -10.68 17.15
C ASN A 51 -5.26 -9.26 16.62
N LYS A 52 -4.87 -8.21 17.37
CA LYS A 52 -5.00 -6.81 16.91
C LYS A 52 -4.03 -6.52 15.76
N ILE A 53 -2.79 -6.98 15.88
CA ILE A 53 -1.79 -6.85 14.79
C ILE A 53 -2.27 -7.58 13.55
N ARG A 54 -2.75 -8.82 13.68
CA ARG A 54 -3.26 -9.62 12.56
C ARG A 54 -4.41 -8.91 11.84
N SER A 55 -5.38 -8.35 12.57
CA SER A 55 -6.47 -7.57 11.97
C SER A 55 -5.96 -6.33 11.22
N ASN A 56 -5.03 -5.58 11.82
CA ASN A 56 -4.45 -4.39 11.18
C ASN A 56 -3.63 -4.73 9.93
N VAL A 57 -2.87 -5.82 9.96
CA VAL A 57 -2.08 -6.33 8.82
C VAL A 57 -2.99 -6.77 7.69
N VAL A 58 -4.04 -7.54 7.97
CA VAL A 58 -5.01 -7.98 6.96
C VAL A 58 -5.73 -6.78 6.33
N LYS A 59 -6.19 -5.82 7.14
CA LYS A 59 -6.80 -4.58 6.63
C LYS A 59 -5.84 -3.76 5.78
N SER A 60 -4.58 -3.65 6.19
CA SER A 60 -3.52 -2.99 5.40
C SER A 60 -3.30 -3.70 4.06
N ALA A 61 -3.22 -5.03 4.06
CA ALA A 61 -3.01 -5.83 2.86
C ALA A 61 -4.18 -5.70 1.85
N ILE A 62 -5.42 -5.74 2.36
CA ILE A 62 -6.62 -5.51 1.53
C ILE A 62 -6.59 -4.09 0.96
N GLY A 63 -6.32 -3.09 1.79
CA GLY A 63 -6.22 -1.70 1.35
C GLY A 63 -5.14 -1.51 0.27
N ALA A 64 -3.98 -2.13 0.44
CA ALA A 64 -2.89 -2.10 -0.54
C ALA A 64 -3.31 -2.74 -1.86
N GLY A 65 -3.98 -3.90 -1.80
CA GLY A 65 -4.52 -4.60 -2.97
C GLY A 65 -5.55 -3.76 -3.73
N ILE A 66 -6.48 -3.13 -3.02
CA ILE A 66 -7.48 -2.24 -3.64
C ILE A 66 -6.79 -1.07 -4.34
N TRP A 67 -5.84 -0.40 -3.67
CA TRP A 67 -5.08 0.68 -4.31
C TRP A 67 -4.27 0.24 -5.51
N LEU A 68 -3.66 -0.93 -5.45
CA LEU A 68 -2.91 -1.49 -6.56
C LEU A 68 -3.84 -1.70 -7.77
N ILE A 69 -5.03 -2.26 -7.55
CA ILE A 69 -6.04 -2.42 -8.60
C ILE A 69 -6.45 -1.06 -9.16
N VAL A 70 -6.77 -0.09 -8.31
CA VAL A 70 -7.15 1.27 -8.74
C VAL A 70 -6.06 1.92 -9.59
N LEU A 71 -4.79 1.84 -9.17
CA LEU A 71 -3.66 2.41 -9.90
C LEU A 71 -3.42 1.70 -11.24
N ILE A 72 -3.53 0.36 -11.28
CA ILE A 72 -3.42 -0.41 -12.52
C ILE A 72 -4.55 -0.05 -13.48
N THR A 73 -5.79 -0.06 -13.00
CA THR A 73 -6.97 0.29 -13.80
C THR A 73 -6.85 1.71 -14.34
N TRP A 74 -6.43 2.67 -13.52
CA TRP A 74 -6.18 4.04 -13.98
C TRP A 74 -5.10 4.10 -15.05
N ASN A 75 -3.97 3.40 -14.87
CA ASN A 75 -2.91 3.33 -15.88
C ASN A 75 -3.40 2.73 -17.20
N VAL A 76 -4.14 1.62 -17.15
CA VAL A 76 -4.69 0.96 -18.35
C VAL A 76 -5.66 1.88 -19.08
N ILE A 77 -6.57 2.53 -18.36
CA ILE A 77 -7.50 3.51 -18.95
C ILE A 77 -6.72 4.66 -19.57
N PHE A 78 -5.76 5.23 -18.83
CA PHE A 78 -4.95 6.34 -19.31
C PHE A 78 -4.19 5.95 -20.59
N GLN A 79 -3.50 4.82 -20.62
CA GLN A 79 -2.75 4.38 -21.80
C GLN A 79 -3.65 4.14 -23.03
N ILE A 80 -4.85 3.56 -22.85
CA ILE A 80 -5.76 3.27 -23.97
C ILE A 80 -6.54 4.51 -24.44
N LYS A 81 -6.98 5.34 -23.49
CA LYS A 81 -7.90 6.45 -23.75
C LYS A 81 -7.22 7.80 -23.89
N ARG A 82 -5.95 7.96 -23.48
CA ARG A 82 -5.20 9.22 -23.61
C ARG A 82 -5.22 9.81 -25.03
N PRO A 83 -5.05 9.04 -26.13
CA PRO A 83 -5.16 9.59 -27.48
C PRO A 83 -6.57 10.14 -27.80
N GLN A 84 -7.61 9.56 -27.21
CA GLN A 84 -9.00 9.98 -27.39
C GLN A 84 -9.34 11.24 -26.58
N TRP A 85 -8.53 11.58 -25.57
CA TRP A 85 -8.76 12.73 -24.70
C TRP A 85 -8.13 14.03 -25.24
N GLY A 86 -7.34 13.95 -26.31
CA GLY A 86 -6.73 15.11 -26.97
C GLY A 86 -5.95 16.00 -25.99
N GLU A 87 -6.23 17.30 -26.01
CA GLU A 87 -5.55 18.31 -25.17
C GLU A 87 -5.62 17.99 -23.67
N PHE A 88 -6.74 17.42 -23.20
CA PHE A 88 -6.86 17.01 -21.78
C PHE A 88 -5.92 15.87 -21.43
N GLY A 89 -5.76 14.90 -22.35
CA GLY A 89 -4.81 13.80 -22.20
C GLY A 89 -3.36 14.28 -22.20
N ASP A 90 -3.03 15.28 -23.02
CA ASP A 90 -1.70 15.88 -23.09
C ASP A 90 -1.35 16.69 -21.85
N ARG A 91 -2.29 17.46 -21.30
CA ARG A 91 -2.08 18.23 -20.05
C ARG A 91 -1.92 17.34 -18.83
N LEU A 92 -2.53 16.14 -18.82
CA LEU A 92 -2.34 15.14 -17.77
C LEU A 92 -1.08 14.29 -17.96
N SER A 93 -0.48 14.30 -19.16
CA SER A 93 0.69 13.50 -19.48
C SER A 93 1.96 14.19 -18.97
N ALA A 94 2.59 13.63 -17.93
CA ALA A 94 3.90 14.09 -17.49
C ALA A 94 5.01 13.79 -18.52
N ILE A 95 4.84 12.71 -19.30
CA ILE A 95 5.76 12.28 -20.35
C ILE A 95 4.92 11.98 -21.59
N ILE A 96 5.13 12.77 -22.64
CA ILE A 96 4.48 12.56 -23.95
C ILE A 96 5.41 11.66 -24.79
N PRO A 97 4.98 10.45 -25.19
CA PRO A 97 5.77 9.61 -26.08
C PRO A 97 5.97 10.32 -27.42
N ARG A 98 7.22 10.54 -27.81
CA ARG A 98 7.53 11.15 -29.12
C ARG A 98 7.36 10.07 -30.19
N GLY A 99 6.39 10.25 -31.09
CA GLY A 99 6.19 9.38 -32.26
C GLY A 99 4.86 8.62 -32.33
N ILE A 100 4.02 8.71 -31.30
CA ILE A 100 2.64 8.21 -31.33
C ILE A 100 1.74 9.41 -31.07
N ALA A 101 0.96 9.80 -32.09
CA ALA A 101 -0.05 10.84 -32.01
C ALA A 101 -1.16 10.41 -31.05
#